data_AF-A0A2S6SGF0-F1
#
_entry.id   AF-A0A2S6SGF0-F1
#
_cell.length_a   1.000
_cell.length_b   1.000
_cell.length_c   1.000
_cell.angle_alpha   90.00
_cell.angle_beta   90.00
_cell.angle_gamma   90.00
#
_symmetry.space_group_name_H-M   'P 1'
#
loop_
_entity.id
_entity.type
_entity.pdbx_description
1 polymer ?
#
loop_
_entity_poly.entity_id
_entity_poly.type
_entity_poly.pdbx_seq_one_letter_code
_entity_poly.pdbx_strand_id
1 'polypeptide(L)'
;MNEYQYNKICNVSDKLLLSRDSSVNRISIPFLHIVSEHPEDLKDYKPLFKKSKSSKIIRITVNLKNKLQYLKSFLKLFFCFFHKQDYWKINFKNIKNPINIILISHFINIKQTQENDDLYFDNIPKIMNQNNKKCILILINHTKIKPQVIVKNWKKNGTPILILSKSLNFSNELQIIYRCISEISRLKKLGKISFKNFDKEFINLTTNKILNETTMLSLRLNLQLKKIVKEYQPKTIVTTFEGNAWERVAFYSARTAIPSIKCIGYQHSRIFKLQHSFKRKLRPIYNPDYIITAGFTGQKILKKF
;
A
#
# COMPACT_ATOMS: atom_id res chain seq x y z
N MET A 1 3.27 -5.87 24.11
CA MET A 1 3.17 -7.29 23.68
C MET A 1 4.56 -7.87 23.82
N ASN A 2 4.70 -9.11 24.27
CA ASN A 2 6.01 -9.76 24.33
C ASN A 2 6.37 -10.40 22.97
N GLU A 3 7.62 -10.85 22.83
CA GLU A 3 8.14 -11.44 21.59
C GLU A 3 7.34 -12.68 21.15
N TYR A 4 6.91 -13.53 22.09
CA TYR A 4 6.05 -14.67 21.79
C TYR A 4 4.71 -14.24 21.15
N GLN A 5 4.05 -13.22 21.71
CA GLN A 5 2.81 -12.68 21.17
C GLN A 5 3.01 -12.05 19.79
N TYR A 6 4.14 -11.35 19.60
CA TYR A 6 4.54 -10.80 18.31
C TYR A 6 4.72 -11.90 17.26
N ASN A 7 5.55 -12.91 17.55
CA ASN A 7 5.76 -14.03 16.63
C ASN A 7 4.46 -14.77 16.31
N LYS A 8 3.54 -14.87 17.28
CA LYS A 8 2.23 -15.49 17.07
C LYS A 8 1.37 -14.74 16.04
N ILE A 9 1.32 -13.40 16.09
CA ILE A 9 0.58 -12.62 15.07
C ILE A 9 1.25 -12.68 13.70
N CYS A 10 2.58 -12.67 13.66
CA CYS A 10 3.36 -12.80 12.42
C CYS A 10 3.08 -14.13 11.72
N ASN A 11 3.12 -15.24 12.48
CA ASN A 11 2.86 -16.57 11.95
C ASN A 11 1.45 -16.73 11.37
N VAL A 12 0.43 -16.18 12.04
CA VAL A 12 -0.96 -16.24 11.52
C VAL A 12 -1.12 -15.36 10.28
N SER A 13 -0.53 -14.15 10.27
CA SER A 13 -0.50 -13.29 9.08
C SER A 13 0.16 -13.99 7.89
N ASP A 14 1.30 -14.64 8.11
CA ASP A 14 2.05 -15.36 7.08
C ASP A 14 1.23 -16.53 6.53
N LYS A 15 0.59 -17.31 7.41
CA LYS A 15 -0.32 -18.39 7.00
C LYS A 15 -1.44 -17.89 6.08
N LEU A 16 -2.03 -16.72 6.38
CA LEU A 16 -3.09 -16.15 5.56
C LEU A 16 -2.57 -15.59 4.22
N LEU A 17 -1.42 -14.92 4.23
CA LEU A 17 -0.85 -14.28 3.05
C LEU A 17 -0.16 -15.25 2.08
N LEU A 18 0.42 -16.34 2.59
CA LEU A 18 1.13 -17.35 1.82
C LEU A 18 0.22 -18.48 1.31
N SER A 19 -1.05 -18.50 1.71
CA SER A 19 -1.97 -19.54 1.27
C SER A 19 -2.18 -19.52 -0.26
N ARG A 20 -2.53 -20.69 -0.81
CA ARG A 20 -2.75 -20.88 -2.27
C ARG A 20 -3.91 -20.07 -2.84
N ASP A 21 -4.86 -19.66 -2.02
CA ASP A 21 -5.98 -18.79 -2.42
C ASP A 21 -5.71 -17.28 -2.20
N SER A 22 -4.57 -16.92 -1.61
CA SER A 22 -4.23 -15.52 -1.31
C SER A 22 -4.19 -14.69 -2.59
N SER A 23 -5.08 -13.70 -2.66
CA SER A 23 -5.27 -12.82 -3.81
C SER A 23 -4.74 -11.41 -3.52
N VAL A 24 -4.65 -10.55 -4.54
CA VAL A 24 -4.30 -9.13 -4.35
C VAL A 24 -5.24 -8.42 -3.36
N ASN A 25 -6.48 -8.88 -3.21
CA ASN A 25 -7.42 -8.33 -2.23
C ASN A 25 -6.93 -8.58 -0.81
N ARG A 26 -6.39 -9.78 -0.54
CA ARG A 26 -5.79 -10.13 0.75
C ARG A 26 -4.46 -9.41 0.96
N ILE A 27 -3.61 -9.37 -0.07
CA ILE A 27 -2.33 -8.66 -0.02
C ILE A 27 -2.54 -7.16 0.26
N SER A 28 -3.64 -6.57 -0.21
CA SER A 28 -3.95 -5.16 0.02
C SER A 28 -4.31 -4.80 1.46
N ILE A 29 -4.46 -5.78 2.38
CA ILE A 29 -4.91 -5.54 3.77
C ILE A 29 -3.69 -5.20 4.65
N PRO A 30 -3.49 -3.95 5.08
CA PRO A 30 -2.29 -3.57 5.85
C PRO A 30 -2.20 -4.27 7.21
N PHE A 31 -3.34 -4.65 7.80
CA PHE A 31 -3.40 -5.43 9.04
C PHE A 31 -2.76 -6.83 8.94
N LEU A 32 -2.43 -7.32 7.74
CA LEU A 32 -1.67 -8.58 7.57
C LEU A 32 -0.16 -8.33 7.39
N HIS A 33 0.25 -7.09 7.20
CA HIS A 33 1.64 -6.69 6.99
C HIS A 33 2.20 -6.01 8.24
N ILE A 34 2.47 -6.83 9.26
CA ILE A 34 3.08 -6.38 10.51
C ILE A 34 4.49 -5.91 10.22
N VAL A 35 4.71 -4.59 10.29
CA VAL A 35 6.00 -3.97 9.94
C VAL A 35 7.01 -4.22 11.03
N SER A 36 6.75 -3.77 12.26
CA SER A 36 7.69 -3.86 13.37
C SER A 36 7.02 -4.21 14.70
N GLU A 37 7.84 -4.39 15.74
CA GLU A 37 7.47 -4.57 17.14
C GLU A 37 7.01 -3.27 17.83
N HIS A 38 7.07 -2.13 17.14
CA HIS A 38 6.79 -0.83 17.74
C HIS A 38 5.35 -0.76 18.29
N PRO A 39 5.11 -0.17 19.47
CA PRO A 39 3.78 -0.15 20.11
C PRO A 39 2.66 0.43 19.23
N GLU A 40 2.98 1.40 18.37
CA GLU A 40 2.02 1.98 17.43
C GLU A 40 1.59 1.01 16.33
N ASP A 41 2.50 0.18 15.82
CA ASP A 41 2.18 -0.87 14.85
C ASP A 41 1.35 -1.98 15.51
N LEU A 42 1.63 -2.25 16.78
CA LEU A 42 1.01 -3.35 17.53
C LEU A 42 -0.33 -2.99 18.20
N LYS A 43 -0.75 -1.73 18.17
CA LYS A 43 -1.96 -1.28 18.91
C LYS A 43 -3.23 -2.01 18.50
N ASP A 44 -3.37 -2.31 17.22
CA ASP A 44 -4.55 -2.97 16.66
C ASP A 44 -4.63 -4.47 17.00
N TYR A 45 -3.53 -5.08 17.46
CA TYR A 45 -3.46 -6.50 17.82
C TYR A 45 -3.65 -6.73 19.33
N LYS A 46 -3.56 -5.68 20.17
CA LYS A 46 -3.77 -5.76 21.62
C LYS A 46 -5.04 -6.54 22.03
N PRO A 47 -6.20 -6.43 21.32
CA PRO A 47 -7.40 -7.18 21.68
C PRO A 47 -7.28 -8.71 21.60
N LEU A 48 -6.28 -9.25 20.88
CA LEU A 48 -6.06 -10.70 20.74
C LEU A 48 -5.51 -11.35 22.01
N PHE A 49 -4.93 -10.56 22.90
CA PHE A 49 -4.20 -11.07 24.07
C PHE A 49 -4.82 -10.64 25.40
N LYS A 50 -5.81 -9.74 25.40
CA LYS A 50 -6.52 -9.30 26.61
C LYS A 50 -7.81 -10.12 26.79
N LYS A 51 -7.91 -10.88 27.89
CA LYS A 51 -9.08 -11.73 28.23
C LYS A 51 -10.07 -11.11 29.24
N SER A 52 -9.92 -9.85 29.66
CA SER A 52 -10.77 -9.23 30.71
C SER A 52 -12.15 -8.77 30.21
N LYS A 53 -13.09 -8.40 31.11
CA LYS A 53 -14.37 -7.73 30.77
C LYS A 53 -14.17 -6.50 29.85
N SER A 54 -13.04 -5.81 30.00
CA SER A 54 -12.61 -4.72 29.12
C SER A 54 -12.43 -5.15 27.66
N SER A 55 -12.11 -6.42 27.39
CA SER A 55 -11.97 -6.97 26.04
C SER A 55 -13.31 -7.06 25.30
N LYS A 56 -14.43 -7.32 26.00
CA LYS A 56 -15.78 -7.27 25.40
C LYS A 56 -16.14 -5.84 25.00
N ILE A 57 -15.87 -4.85 25.85
CA ILE A 57 -16.09 -3.42 25.55
C ILE A 57 -15.20 -2.97 24.38
N ILE A 58 -13.93 -3.38 24.36
CA ILE A 58 -13.02 -3.11 23.24
C ILE A 58 -13.54 -3.76 21.96
N ARG A 59 -14.03 -5.00 22.00
CA ARG A 59 -14.62 -5.68 20.84
C ARG A 59 -15.87 -4.96 20.32
N ILE A 60 -16.76 -4.52 21.22
CA ILE A 60 -17.98 -3.77 20.87
C ILE A 60 -17.61 -2.42 20.24
N THR A 61 -16.72 -1.66 20.87
CA THR A 61 -16.28 -0.34 20.35
C THR A 61 -15.57 -0.46 19.00
N VAL A 62 -14.73 -1.49 18.81
CA VAL A 62 -14.13 -1.79 17.51
C VAL A 62 -15.21 -2.13 16.48
N ASN A 63 -16.18 -2.99 16.81
CA ASN A 63 -17.27 -3.34 15.90
C ASN A 63 -18.15 -2.13 15.51
N LEU A 64 -18.47 -1.25 16.46
CA LEU A 64 -19.21 -0.01 16.20
C LEU A 64 -18.43 0.94 15.28
N LYS A 65 -17.13 1.16 15.56
CA LYS A 65 -16.26 1.96 14.69
C LYS A 65 -16.20 1.39 13.27
N ASN A 66 -16.19 0.07 13.12
CA ASN A 66 -16.15 -0.57 11.80
C ASN A 66 -17.49 -0.41 11.05
N LYS A 67 -18.63 -0.55 11.73
CA LYS A 67 -19.95 -0.27 11.12
C LYS A 67 -20.03 1.17 10.61
N LEU A 68 -19.56 2.13 11.41
CA LEU A 68 -19.46 3.53 11.00
C LEU A 68 -18.54 3.71 9.78
N GLN A 69 -17.43 2.97 9.72
CA GLN A 69 -16.51 3.01 8.57
C GLN A 69 -17.14 2.42 7.30
N TYR A 70 -17.94 1.36 7.42
CA TYR A 70 -18.71 0.82 6.30
C TYR A 70 -19.72 1.84 5.78
N LEU A 71 -20.46 2.48 6.69
CA LEU A 71 -21.39 3.55 6.33
C LEU A 71 -20.66 4.71 5.64
N LYS A 72 -19.53 5.19 6.18
CA LYS A 72 -18.71 6.23 5.54
C LYS A 72 -18.23 5.84 4.15
N SER A 73 -17.80 4.60 3.97
CA SER A 73 -17.33 4.08 2.68
C SER A 73 -18.48 4.03 1.66
N PHE A 74 -19.66 3.62 2.11
CA PHE A 74 -20.87 3.61 1.29
C PHE A 74 -21.33 5.02 0.93
N LEU A 75 -21.38 5.95 1.88
CA LEU A 75 -21.70 7.37 1.63
C LEU A 75 -20.70 8.02 0.66
N LYS A 76 -19.40 7.64 0.74
CA LYS A 76 -18.37 8.14 -0.18
C LYS A 76 -18.63 7.72 -1.64
N LEU A 77 -19.28 6.57 -1.89
CA LEU A 77 -19.66 6.16 -3.26
C LEU A 77 -20.52 7.19 -3.96
N PHE A 78 -21.49 7.78 -3.25
CA PHE A 78 -22.42 8.76 -3.83
C PHE A 78 -21.67 9.97 -4.39
N PHE A 79 -20.65 10.45 -3.66
CA PHE A 79 -19.81 11.55 -4.12
C PHE A 79 -18.83 11.18 -5.25
N CYS A 80 -18.59 9.89 -5.50
CA CYS A 80 -17.69 9.43 -6.56
C CYS A 80 -18.31 9.52 -7.96
N PHE A 81 -19.63 9.74 -8.07
CA PHE A 81 -20.28 9.98 -9.37
C PHE A 81 -19.74 11.23 -10.07
N PHE A 82 -19.35 12.24 -9.29
CA PHE A 82 -18.75 13.48 -9.80
C PHE A 82 -17.24 13.38 -10.04
N HIS A 83 -16.62 12.21 -9.80
CA HIS A 83 -15.19 12.03 -9.89
C HIS A 83 -14.76 11.65 -11.31
N LYS A 84 -14.12 12.59 -12.01
CA LYS A 84 -13.83 12.44 -13.44
C LYS A 84 -12.50 11.77 -13.77
N GLN A 85 -11.52 11.73 -12.87
CA GLN A 85 -10.16 11.29 -13.23
C GLN A 85 -9.42 10.51 -12.14
N ASP A 86 -8.76 9.43 -12.55
CA ASP A 86 -8.07 8.52 -11.63
C ASP A 86 -6.78 9.11 -11.07
N TYR A 87 -6.12 10.04 -11.76
CA TYR A 87 -4.90 10.74 -11.30
C TYR A 87 -4.79 12.10 -11.99
N TRP A 88 -3.86 12.93 -11.51
CA TRP A 88 -3.65 14.31 -11.96
C TRP A 88 -2.23 14.49 -12.46
N LYS A 89 -2.09 15.15 -13.62
CA LYS A 89 -0.82 15.36 -14.32
C LYS A 89 -0.24 16.74 -13.98
N ILE A 90 1.05 16.80 -13.71
CA ILE A 90 1.83 18.03 -13.51
C ILE A 90 3.11 17.93 -14.36
N ASN A 91 3.45 19.00 -15.08
CA ASN A 91 4.63 19.07 -15.96
C ASN A 91 4.64 18.02 -17.09
N PHE A 92 3.47 17.62 -17.58
CA PHE A 92 3.34 16.74 -18.74
C PHE A 92 3.41 17.54 -20.03
N LYS A 93 4.62 17.90 -20.47
CA LYS A 93 4.87 18.42 -21.82
C LYS A 93 5.72 17.42 -22.59
N ASN A 94 5.24 16.97 -23.76
CA ASN A 94 5.98 16.16 -24.74
C ASN A 94 6.56 14.82 -24.24
N ILE A 95 5.95 14.18 -23.25
CA ILE A 95 6.38 12.85 -22.78
C ILE A 95 5.93 11.80 -23.79
N LYS A 96 6.90 11.25 -24.54
CA LYS A 96 6.68 10.13 -25.47
C LYS A 96 6.93 8.80 -24.78
N ASN A 97 6.03 7.84 -24.98
CA ASN A 97 6.18 6.46 -24.54
C ASN A 97 7.13 5.68 -25.47
N PRO A 98 7.75 4.58 -25.01
CA PRO A 98 7.80 4.12 -23.62
C PRO A 98 8.71 5.01 -22.76
N ILE A 99 8.46 5.04 -21.44
CA ILE A 99 9.34 5.72 -20.48
C ILE A 99 10.34 4.74 -19.85
N ASN A 100 11.40 5.27 -19.24
CA ASN A 100 12.43 4.42 -18.64
C ASN A 100 12.02 3.95 -17.25
N ILE A 101 11.52 4.85 -16.42
CA ILE A 101 11.33 4.59 -15.00
C ILE A 101 10.11 5.32 -14.43
N ILE A 102 9.42 4.64 -13.51
CA ILE A 102 8.47 5.25 -12.59
C ILE A 102 9.02 5.15 -11.18
N LEU A 103 9.04 6.26 -10.46
CA LEU A 103 9.34 6.32 -9.03
C LEU A 103 8.04 6.57 -8.27
N ILE A 104 7.73 5.80 -7.23
CA ILE A 104 6.53 5.99 -6.39
C ILE A 104 6.94 6.51 -5.03
N SER A 105 6.49 7.72 -4.71
CA SER A 105 6.74 8.42 -3.45
C SER A 105 5.43 8.94 -2.85
N HIS A 106 5.54 9.83 -1.87
CA HIS A 106 4.46 10.26 -1.00
C HIS A 106 4.30 11.78 -0.97
N PHE A 107 3.05 12.23 -1.08
CA PHE A 107 2.67 13.60 -0.81
C PHE A 107 2.00 13.68 0.57
N ILE A 108 2.75 14.18 1.54
CA ILE A 108 2.42 14.26 2.97
C ILE A 108 2.10 15.69 3.44
N ASN A 109 2.55 16.72 2.73
CA ASN A 109 2.30 18.11 3.10
C ASN A 109 2.29 19.06 1.87
N ILE A 110 1.68 20.24 2.00
CA ILE A 110 1.59 21.22 0.90
C ILE A 110 2.92 21.92 0.60
N LYS A 111 3.86 21.96 1.55
CA LYS A 111 5.18 22.59 1.35
C LYS A 111 5.99 21.86 0.27
N GLN A 112 5.74 20.56 0.06
CA GLN A 112 6.32 19.78 -1.03
C GLN A 112 6.05 20.37 -2.43
N THR A 113 4.99 21.18 -2.63
CA THR A 113 4.79 21.86 -3.92
C THR A 113 5.84 22.95 -4.20
N GLN A 114 6.62 23.31 -3.18
CA GLN A 114 7.69 24.31 -3.17
C GLN A 114 9.09 23.70 -2.93
N GLU A 115 9.21 22.43 -2.52
CA GLU A 115 10.48 21.70 -2.27
C GLU A 115 11.06 21.03 -3.53
N ASN A 116 12.36 21.19 -3.78
CA ASN A 116 12.98 20.81 -5.06
C ASN A 116 13.16 19.31 -5.25
N ASP A 117 13.19 18.59 -4.15
CA ASP A 117 13.68 17.24 -4.06
C ASP A 117 12.59 16.37 -3.42
N ASP A 118 12.52 15.12 -3.85
CA ASP A 118 11.55 14.16 -3.33
C ASP A 118 11.95 13.67 -1.93
N LEU A 119 10.95 13.39 -1.08
CA LEU A 119 11.17 12.95 0.29
C LEU A 119 12.03 11.67 0.40
N TYR A 120 11.93 10.76 -0.57
CA TYR A 120 12.64 9.48 -0.55
C TYR A 120 13.69 9.39 -1.64
N PHE A 121 13.45 10.01 -2.80
CA PHE A 121 14.34 9.92 -3.96
C PHE A 121 15.14 11.20 -4.22
N ASP A 122 15.01 12.23 -3.40
CA ASP A 122 15.75 13.48 -3.51
C ASP A 122 15.68 14.03 -4.96
N ASN A 123 16.80 14.47 -5.52
CA ASN A 123 16.94 14.99 -6.87
C ASN A 123 17.06 13.90 -7.97
N ILE A 124 16.98 12.61 -7.64
CA ILE A 124 17.06 11.50 -8.63
C ILE A 124 16.08 11.68 -9.81
N PRO A 125 14.80 12.06 -9.60
CA PRO A 125 13.89 12.27 -10.73
C PRO A 125 14.37 13.35 -11.70
N LYS A 126 15.03 14.40 -11.21
CA LYS A 126 15.61 15.47 -12.05
C LYS A 126 16.85 14.97 -12.79
N ILE A 127 17.79 14.33 -12.08
CA ILE A 127 19.04 13.80 -12.65
C ILE A 127 18.72 12.82 -13.80
N MET A 128 17.75 11.94 -13.61
CA MET A 128 17.34 10.98 -14.63
C MET A 128 16.83 11.68 -15.90
N ASN A 129 15.94 12.66 -15.74
CA ASN A 129 15.39 13.40 -16.88
C ASN A 129 16.45 14.26 -17.59
N GLN A 130 17.41 14.84 -16.87
CA GLN A 130 18.56 15.56 -17.44
C GLN A 130 19.48 14.64 -18.26
N ASN A 131 19.63 13.38 -17.83
CA ASN A 131 20.43 12.36 -18.54
C ASN A 131 19.64 11.61 -19.62
N ASN A 132 18.60 12.22 -20.20
CA ASN A 132 17.73 11.63 -21.23
C ASN A 132 17.07 10.29 -20.82
N LYS A 133 16.92 10.02 -19.51
CA LYS A 133 16.13 8.90 -18.98
C LYS A 133 14.78 9.42 -18.53
N LYS A 134 13.74 9.13 -19.33
CA LYS A 134 12.37 9.56 -19.06
C LYS A 134 11.87 8.98 -17.74
N CYS A 135 11.69 9.84 -16.75
CA CYS A 135 11.28 9.50 -15.39
C CYS A 135 9.98 10.20 -15.03
N ILE A 136 8.98 9.43 -14.59
CA ILE A 136 7.75 9.95 -13.98
C ILE A 136 7.79 9.69 -12.47
N LEU A 137 7.52 10.72 -11.68
CA LEU A 137 7.32 10.60 -10.23
C LEU A 137 5.81 10.47 -9.93
N ILE A 138 5.41 9.39 -9.29
CA ILE A 138 4.05 9.19 -8.78
C ILE A 138 4.03 9.56 -7.31
N LEU A 139 3.05 10.38 -6.91
CA LEU A 139 2.83 10.77 -5.53
C LEU A 139 1.52 10.20 -4.98
N ILE A 140 1.64 9.36 -3.96
CA ILE A 140 0.51 8.88 -3.16
C ILE A 140 0.11 9.99 -2.20
N ASN A 141 -1.10 10.51 -2.36
CA ASN A 141 -1.59 11.64 -1.59
C ASN A 141 -2.13 11.22 -0.20
N HIS A 142 -1.35 11.44 0.85
CA HIS A 142 -1.71 11.15 2.25
C HIS A 142 -2.35 12.33 2.99
N THR A 143 -2.46 13.51 2.36
CA THR A 143 -3.05 14.70 2.99
C THR A 143 -4.57 14.65 3.02
N LYS A 144 -5.26 15.74 3.39
CA LYS A 144 -6.69 15.96 3.08
C LYS A 144 -6.91 16.85 1.85
N ILE A 145 -5.83 17.30 1.22
CA ILE A 145 -5.86 18.26 0.12
C ILE A 145 -6.33 17.56 -1.16
N LYS A 146 -7.24 18.21 -1.87
CA LYS A 146 -7.75 17.76 -3.17
C LYS A 146 -6.63 17.86 -4.22
N PRO A 147 -6.44 16.87 -5.11
CA PRO A 147 -5.38 16.92 -6.12
C PRO A 147 -5.39 18.17 -7.00
N GLN A 148 -6.57 18.72 -7.33
CA GLN A 148 -6.72 19.99 -8.07
C GLN A 148 -5.96 21.14 -7.41
N VAL A 149 -6.07 21.23 -6.08
CA VAL A 149 -5.41 22.27 -5.29
C VAL A 149 -3.90 22.04 -5.28
N ILE A 150 -3.46 20.78 -5.24
CA ILE A 150 -2.03 20.44 -5.30
C ILE A 150 -1.45 20.84 -6.65
N VAL A 151 -2.11 20.48 -7.75
CA VAL A 151 -1.70 20.83 -9.13
C VAL A 151 -1.61 22.36 -9.29
N LYS A 152 -2.62 23.11 -8.83
CA LYS A 152 -2.63 24.58 -8.94
C LYS A 152 -1.49 25.23 -8.15
N ASN A 153 -1.10 24.65 -7.02
CA ASN A 153 0.00 25.16 -6.18
C ASN A 153 1.37 24.63 -6.60
N TRP A 154 1.46 23.80 -7.64
CA TRP A 154 2.73 23.26 -8.11
C TRP A 154 3.46 24.29 -8.95
N LYS A 155 4.48 24.91 -8.37
CA LYS A 155 5.21 26.02 -9.01
C LYS A 155 6.43 25.57 -9.83
N LYS A 156 6.79 24.28 -9.76
CA LYS A 156 8.06 23.78 -10.32
C LYS A 156 7.90 23.28 -11.73
N ASN A 157 8.90 23.57 -12.55
CA ASN A 157 9.08 22.96 -13.86
C ASN A 157 10.05 21.76 -13.75
N GLY A 158 10.00 20.86 -14.74
CA GLY A 158 10.98 19.79 -14.89
C GLY A 158 10.34 18.40 -14.82
N THR A 159 10.41 17.75 -13.66
CA THR A 159 9.97 16.36 -13.49
C THR A 159 8.47 16.21 -13.74
N PRO A 160 8.06 15.30 -14.64
CA PRO A 160 6.67 14.88 -14.78
C PRO A 160 6.16 14.20 -13.52
N ILE A 161 5.04 14.69 -12.98
CA ILE A 161 4.47 14.20 -11.72
C ILE A 161 3.02 13.77 -11.89
N LEU A 162 2.70 12.57 -11.42
CA LEU A 162 1.34 12.07 -11.30
C LEU A 162 0.90 12.06 -9.84
N ILE A 163 -0.15 12.78 -9.51
CA ILE A 163 -0.77 12.71 -8.18
C ILE A 163 -1.93 11.74 -8.23
N LEU A 164 -1.86 10.69 -7.41
CA LEU A 164 -2.93 9.70 -7.32
C LEU A 164 -4.18 10.30 -6.67
N SER A 165 -5.34 9.95 -7.20
CA SER A 165 -6.62 10.35 -6.61
C SER A 165 -6.94 9.49 -5.39
N LYS A 166 -7.60 10.11 -4.39
CA LYS A 166 -8.06 9.46 -3.15
C LYS A 166 -9.37 8.68 -3.29
N SER A 167 -10.01 8.86 -4.43
CA SER A 167 -11.23 8.21 -4.88
C SER A 167 -11.11 7.95 -6.37
N LEU A 168 -11.85 6.97 -6.86
CA LEU A 168 -11.98 6.66 -8.29
C LEU A 168 -13.40 6.98 -8.76
N ASN A 169 -13.68 6.72 -10.03
CA ASN A 169 -15.05 6.74 -10.52
C ASN A 169 -15.92 5.72 -9.77
N PHE A 170 -17.24 5.93 -9.83
CA PHE A 170 -18.23 5.10 -9.13
C PHE A 170 -18.05 3.60 -9.39
N SER A 171 -17.86 3.20 -10.65
CA SER A 171 -17.72 1.78 -11.02
C SER A 171 -16.50 1.12 -10.37
N ASN A 172 -15.35 1.81 -10.40
CA ASN A 172 -14.12 1.32 -9.78
C ASN A 172 -14.25 1.24 -8.25
N GLU A 173 -14.89 2.22 -7.59
CA GLU A 173 -15.13 2.16 -6.15
C GLU A 173 -16.09 1.03 -5.77
N LEU A 174 -17.17 0.84 -6.53
CA LEU A 174 -18.10 -0.26 -6.33
C LEU A 174 -17.39 -1.62 -6.49
N GLN A 175 -16.53 -1.74 -7.51
CA GLN A 175 -15.69 -2.93 -7.71
C GLN A 175 -14.78 -3.20 -6.51
N ILE A 176 -14.16 -2.16 -5.94
CA ILE A 176 -13.30 -2.30 -4.74
C ILE A 176 -14.12 -2.81 -3.56
N ILE A 177 -15.31 -2.26 -3.32
CA ILE A 177 -16.19 -2.69 -2.22
C ILE A 177 -16.60 -4.15 -2.41
N TYR A 178 -17.01 -4.54 -3.61
CA TYR A 178 -17.33 -5.94 -3.92
C TYR A 178 -16.16 -6.87 -3.63
N ARG A 179 -14.94 -6.51 -4.06
CA ARG A 179 -13.71 -7.27 -3.79
C ARG A 179 -13.44 -7.42 -2.29
N CYS A 180 -13.65 -6.36 -1.51
CA CYS A 180 -13.55 -6.38 -0.05
C CYS A 180 -14.58 -7.32 0.58
N ILE A 181 -15.85 -7.25 0.18
CA ILE A 181 -16.92 -8.12 0.71
C ILE A 181 -16.65 -9.59 0.36
N SER A 182 -16.17 -9.86 -0.87
CA SER A 182 -15.76 -11.18 -1.30
C SER A 182 -14.61 -11.74 -0.44
N GLU A 183 -13.57 -10.93 -0.18
CA GLU A 183 -12.45 -11.35 0.66
C GLU A 183 -12.85 -11.54 2.13
N ILE A 184 -13.75 -10.69 2.68
CA ILE A 184 -14.36 -10.91 4.00
C ILE A 184 -15.04 -12.28 4.06
N SER A 185 -15.80 -12.63 3.03
CA SER A 185 -16.52 -13.91 2.96
C SER A 185 -15.56 -15.09 2.92
N ARG A 186 -14.47 -14.99 2.13
CA ARG A 186 -13.41 -16.01 2.07
C ARG A 186 -12.71 -16.21 3.42
N LEU A 187 -12.28 -15.12 4.05
CA LEU A 187 -11.63 -15.17 5.36
C LEU A 187 -12.57 -15.71 6.44
N LYS A 188 -13.85 -15.33 6.46
CA LYS A 188 -14.83 -15.91 7.40
C LYS A 188 -14.99 -17.41 7.23
N LYS A 189 -15.01 -17.92 5.99
CA LYS A 189 -15.03 -19.37 5.72
C LYS A 189 -13.77 -20.04 6.27
N LEU A 190 -12.59 -19.46 6.03
CA LEU A 190 -11.32 -19.96 6.61
C LEU A 190 -11.34 -19.95 8.15
N GLY A 191 -11.90 -18.91 8.77
CA GLY A 191 -12.02 -18.80 10.22
C GLY A 191 -13.00 -19.81 10.84
N LYS A 192 -14.00 -20.29 10.09
CA LYS A 192 -14.89 -21.38 10.52
C LYS A 192 -14.19 -22.74 10.51
N ILE A 193 -13.30 -22.97 9.53
CA ILE A 193 -12.53 -24.22 9.38
C ILE A 193 -11.33 -24.25 10.34
N SER A 194 -10.85 -23.09 10.81
CA SER A 194 -9.70 -23.01 11.70
C SER A 194 -9.95 -23.66 13.07
N PHE A 195 -9.19 -24.71 13.38
CA PHE A 195 -9.23 -25.43 14.65
C PHE A 195 -8.70 -24.62 15.85
N LYS A 196 -7.84 -23.61 15.62
CA LYS A 196 -7.26 -22.79 16.70
C LYS A 196 -8.12 -21.57 16.99
N ASN A 197 -8.53 -21.40 18.25
CA ASN A 197 -9.31 -20.24 18.72
C ASN A 197 -8.62 -18.90 18.41
N PHE A 198 -7.29 -18.83 18.56
CA PHE A 198 -6.53 -17.62 18.28
C PHE A 198 -6.59 -17.20 16.80
N ASP A 199 -6.36 -18.13 15.87
CA ASP A 199 -6.43 -17.88 14.43
C ASP A 199 -7.83 -17.36 14.04
N LYS A 200 -8.89 -17.94 14.62
CA LYS A 200 -10.28 -17.49 14.39
C LYS A 200 -10.50 -16.05 14.87
N GLU A 201 -10.00 -15.69 16.06
CA GLU A 201 -10.08 -14.31 16.56
C GLU A 201 -9.27 -13.33 15.70
N PHE A 202 -8.07 -13.73 15.27
CA PHE A 202 -7.22 -12.96 14.37
C PHE A 202 -7.91 -12.69 13.03
N ILE A 203 -8.52 -13.71 12.44
CA ILE A 203 -9.30 -13.61 11.20
C ILE A 203 -10.48 -12.65 11.39
N ASN A 204 -11.21 -12.75 12.51
CA ASN A 204 -12.32 -11.85 12.79
C ASN A 204 -11.85 -10.38 12.85
N LEU A 205 -10.75 -10.09 13.55
CA LEU A 205 -10.15 -8.75 13.57
C LEU A 205 -9.70 -8.30 12.17
N THR A 206 -9.12 -9.20 11.39
CA THR A 206 -8.72 -8.91 10.00
C THR A 206 -9.92 -8.50 9.16
N THR A 207 -11.01 -9.28 9.18
CA THR A 207 -12.22 -9.00 8.38
C THR A 207 -12.84 -7.64 8.71
N ASN A 208 -12.75 -7.25 9.97
CA ASN A 208 -13.19 -5.96 10.47
C ASN A 208 -12.37 -4.76 9.96
N LYS A 209 -11.15 -4.99 9.46
CA LYS A 209 -10.24 -3.97 8.96
C LYS A 209 -10.23 -3.88 7.42
N ILE A 210 -10.91 -4.78 6.71
CA ILE A 210 -10.83 -4.86 5.23
C ILE A 210 -11.39 -3.62 4.54
N LEU A 211 -12.49 -3.04 5.01
CA LEU A 211 -13.06 -1.83 4.39
C LEU A 211 -12.49 -0.52 5.00
N ASN A 212 -11.38 -0.59 5.72
CA ASN A 212 -10.71 0.62 6.20
C ASN A 212 -10.05 1.38 5.06
N GLU A 213 -9.90 2.70 5.25
CA GLU A 213 -9.39 3.59 4.20
C GLU A 213 -7.99 3.20 3.70
N THR A 214 -7.13 2.60 4.53
CA THR A 214 -5.79 2.16 4.12
C THR A 214 -5.81 0.95 3.18
N THR A 215 -6.71 -0.02 3.42
CA THR A 215 -6.95 -1.15 2.50
C THR A 215 -7.57 -0.64 1.20
N MET A 216 -8.57 0.24 1.31
CA MET A 216 -9.22 0.86 0.15
C MET A 216 -8.22 1.66 -0.69
N LEU A 217 -7.31 2.42 -0.06
CA LEU A 217 -6.23 3.15 -0.72
C LEU A 217 -5.31 2.19 -1.49
N SER A 218 -4.92 1.06 -0.90
CA SER A 218 -4.09 0.05 -1.59
C SER A 218 -4.80 -0.51 -2.83
N LEU A 219 -6.11 -0.78 -2.74
CA LEU A 219 -6.91 -1.25 -3.87
C LEU A 219 -7.14 -0.16 -4.93
N ARG A 220 -7.31 1.10 -4.54
CA ARG A 220 -7.36 2.24 -5.47
C ARG A 220 -6.05 2.41 -6.21
N LEU A 221 -4.93 2.33 -5.49
CA LEU A 221 -3.58 2.37 -6.04
C LEU A 221 -3.36 1.24 -7.06
N ASN A 222 -3.89 0.04 -6.80
CA ASN A 222 -3.84 -1.07 -7.77
C ASN A 222 -4.44 -0.69 -9.12
N LEU A 223 -5.67 -0.14 -9.10
CA LEU A 223 -6.37 0.24 -10.33
C LEU A 223 -5.68 1.41 -11.04
N GLN A 224 -5.23 2.42 -10.29
CA GLN A 224 -4.51 3.58 -10.84
C GLN A 224 -3.17 3.17 -11.47
N LEU A 225 -2.35 2.40 -10.75
CA LEU A 225 -1.05 1.99 -11.26
C LEU A 225 -1.17 1.07 -12.47
N LYS A 226 -2.15 0.17 -12.51
CA LYS A 226 -2.42 -0.63 -13.73
C LYS A 226 -2.67 0.27 -14.94
N LYS A 227 -3.48 1.31 -14.79
CA LYS A 227 -3.78 2.26 -15.86
C LYS A 227 -2.53 3.06 -16.27
N ILE A 228 -1.80 3.59 -15.29
CA ILE A 228 -0.58 4.37 -15.51
C ILE A 228 0.51 3.51 -16.19
N VAL A 229 0.77 2.30 -15.71
CA VAL A 229 1.79 1.41 -16.28
C VAL A 229 1.42 1.00 -17.70
N LYS A 230 0.14 0.73 -17.99
CA LYS A 230 -0.33 0.50 -19.37
C LYS A 230 -0.16 1.73 -20.26
N GLU A 231 -0.50 2.92 -19.76
CA GLU A 231 -0.41 4.17 -20.52
C GLU A 231 1.03 4.51 -20.88
N TYR A 232 1.96 4.51 -19.89
CA TYR A 232 3.32 5.02 -20.11
C TYR A 232 4.37 3.96 -20.45
N GLN A 233 4.01 2.68 -20.32
CA GLN A 233 4.86 1.55 -20.66
C GLN A 233 6.30 1.64 -20.07
N PRO A 234 6.46 1.84 -18.75
CA PRO A 234 7.78 1.94 -18.13
C PRO A 234 8.54 0.62 -18.19
N LYS A 235 9.87 0.71 -18.34
CA LYS A 235 10.76 -0.46 -18.22
C LYS A 235 10.99 -0.89 -16.77
N THR A 236 10.96 0.06 -15.84
CA THR A 236 11.21 -0.15 -14.42
C THR A 236 10.22 0.63 -13.56
N ILE A 237 9.79 0.03 -12.44
CA ILE A 237 9.10 0.72 -11.35
C ILE A 237 9.91 0.60 -10.06
N VAL A 238 10.03 1.71 -9.34
CA VAL A 238 10.71 1.77 -8.04
C VAL A 238 9.75 2.34 -7.01
N THR A 239 9.73 1.71 -5.85
CA THR A 239 8.97 2.13 -4.67
C THR A 239 9.86 1.98 -3.45
N THR A 240 9.54 2.64 -2.34
CA THR A 240 10.06 2.21 -1.04
C THR A 240 9.72 0.74 -0.80
N PHE A 241 10.46 0.09 0.11
CA PHE A 241 10.26 -1.32 0.44
C PHE A 241 10.29 -1.58 1.95
N GLU A 242 9.53 -0.81 2.70
CA GLU A 242 9.53 -0.83 4.17
C GLU A 242 8.62 -1.92 4.77
N GLY A 243 7.91 -2.66 3.92
CA GLY A 243 7.05 -3.77 4.31
C GLY A 243 5.56 -3.39 4.37
N ASN A 244 5.18 -2.33 3.67
CA ASN A 244 3.79 -1.90 3.58
C ASN A 244 3.02 -2.69 2.51
N ALA A 245 1.73 -2.91 2.74
CA ALA A 245 0.86 -3.64 1.81
C ALA A 245 0.85 -3.03 0.39
N TRP A 246 0.82 -1.69 0.31
CA TRP A 246 0.71 -0.98 -0.97
C TRP A 246 1.94 -1.18 -1.87
N GLU A 247 3.13 -1.39 -1.30
CA GLU A 247 4.38 -1.62 -2.06
C GLU A 247 4.28 -2.95 -2.83
N ARG A 248 3.79 -4.00 -2.14
CA ARG A 248 3.49 -5.31 -2.74
C ARG A 248 2.43 -5.20 -3.83
N VAL A 249 1.41 -4.38 -3.60
CA VAL A 249 0.37 -4.11 -4.57
C VAL A 249 0.91 -3.34 -5.77
N ALA A 250 1.86 -2.42 -5.59
CA ALA A 250 2.49 -1.70 -6.69
C ALA A 250 3.22 -2.64 -7.65
N PHE A 251 4.02 -3.58 -7.12
CA PHE A 251 4.69 -4.61 -7.93
C PHE A 251 3.70 -5.50 -8.68
N TYR A 252 2.65 -5.94 -8.01
CA TYR A 252 1.59 -6.71 -8.64
C TYR A 252 0.91 -5.94 -9.78
N SER A 253 0.59 -4.68 -9.54
CA SER A 253 -0.10 -3.81 -10.50
C SER A 253 0.74 -3.57 -11.74
N ALA A 254 2.04 -3.35 -11.54
CA ALA A 254 3.03 -3.22 -12.59
C ALA A 254 3.11 -4.50 -13.44
N ARG A 255 3.35 -5.66 -12.82
CA ARG A 255 3.54 -6.93 -13.53
C ARG A 255 2.29 -7.45 -14.22
N THR A 256 1.12 -7.18 -13.66
CA THR A 256 -0.15 -7.52 -14.32
C THR A 256 -0.47 -6.59 -15.49
N ALA A 257 0.12 -5.40 -15.56
CA ALA A 257 0.03 -4.52 -16.72
C ALA A 257 1.10 -4.85 -17.77
N ILE A 258 2.34 -5.09 -17.35
CA ILE A 258 3.49 -5.41 -18.20
C ILE A 258 4.30 -6.52 -17.51
N PRO A 259 4.18 -7.78 -17.95
CA PRO A 259 4.84 -8.90 -17.27
C PRO A 259 6.38 -8.79 -17.19
N SER A 260 7.01 -8.13 -18.17
CA SER A 260 8.47 -7.97 -18.25
C SER A 260 9.02 -6.77 -17.47
N ILE A 261 8.17 -6.01 -16.76
CA ILE A 261 8.61 -4.82 -16.03
C ILE A 261 9.54 -5.19 -14.87
N LYS A 262 10.64 -4.45 -14.72
CA LYS A 262 11.53 -4.59 -13.58
C LYS A 262 10.95 -3.87 -12.36
N CYS A 263 10.82 -4.57 -11.25
CA CYS A 263 10.34 -4.05 -9.97
C CYS A 263 11.52 -3.88 -9.01
N ILE A 264 11.75 -2.68 -8.49
CA ILE A 264 12.82 -2.41 -7.54
C ILE A 264 12.22 -1.88 -6.23
N GLY A 265 12.64 -2.46 -5.11
CA GLY A 265 12.34 -1.97 -3.78
C GLY A 265 13.49 -1.13 -3.24
N TYR A 266 13.21 0.06 -2.72
CA TYR A 266 14.19 0.90 -2.05
C TYR A 266 13.98 0.84 -0.53
N GLN A 267 14.90 0.21 0.17
CA GLN A 267 14.96 0.20 1.63
C GLN A 267 15.71 1.45 2.11
N HIS A 268 14.95 2.50 2.38
CA HIS A 268 15.46 3.79 2.84
C HIS A 268 15.75 3.75 4.34
N SER A 269 14.89 3.10 5.13
CA SER A 269 15.00 3.10 6.59
C SER A 269 15.97 2.04 7.11
N ARG A 270 16.45 2.25 8.35
CA ARG A 270 17.27 1.28 9.07
C ARG A 270 16.46 0.03 9.39
N ILE A 271 17.03 -1.13 9.10
CA ILE A 271 16.38 -2.42 9.36
C ILE A 271 16.58 -2.82 10.83
N PHE A 272 15.47 -3.01 11.54
CA PHE A 272 15.46 -3.47 12.93
C PHE A 272 15.34 -5.01 13.02
N LYS A 273 15.73 -5.57 14.18
CA LYS A 273 15.77 -7.02 14.41
C LYS A 273 14.41 -7.67 14.15
N LEU A 274 13.34 -7.12 14.74
CA LEU A 274 11.99 -7.69 14.64
C LEU A 274 11.12 -7.02 13.57
N GLN A 275 11.72 -6.35 12.58
CA GLN A 275 10.95 -5.92 11.41
C GLN A 275 10.62 -7.16 10.54
N HIS A 276 9.34 -7.38 10.18
CA HIS A 276 8.85 -8.67 9.68
C HIS A 276 8.32 -8.64 8.24
N SER A 277 7.38 -7.76 7.92
CA SER A 277 6.62 -7.85 6.66
C SER A 277 7.44 -7.73 5.38
N PHE A 278 8.53 -6.96 5.37
CA PHE A 278 9.39 -6.84 4.17
C PHE A 278 10.21 -8.12 3.92
N LYS A 279 10.59 -8.87 4.98
CA LYS A 279 11.33 -10.14 4.89
C LYS A 279 10.49 -11.27 4.29
N ARG A 280 9.17 -11.13 4.31
CA ARG A 280 8.23 -12.13 3.80
C ARG A 280 8.39 -12.32 2.29
N LYS A 281 8.69 -13.54 1.87
CA LYS A 281 8.65 -13.95 0.45
C LYS A 281 7.23 -14.34 0.05
N LEU A 282 6.47 -13.38 -0.47
CA LEU A 282 5.18 -13.65 -1.09
C LEU A 282 5.38 -14.33 -2.45
N ARG A 283 4.31 -14.61 -3.20
CA ARG A 283 4.45 -15.08 -4.59
C ARG A 283 5.28 -14.07 -5.40
N PRO A 284 6.08 -14.53 -6.40
CA PRO A 284 7.00 -13.68 -7.12
C PRO A 284 6.39 -12.37 -7.59
N ILE A 285 5.16 -12.38 -8.13
CA ILE A 285 4.43 -11.20 -8.62
C ILE A 285 4.30 -10.02 -7.61
N TYR A 286 4.43 -10.29 -6.31
CA TYR A 286 4.34 -9.29 -5.22
C TYR A 286 5.70 -8.84 -4.68
N ASN A 287 6.81 -9.41 -5.17
CA ASN A 287 8.15 -9.10 -4.69
C ASN A 287 8.91 -8.25 -5.72
N PRO A 288 9.85 -7.41 -5.27
CA PRO A 288 10.79 -6.77 -6.18
C PRO A 288 11.76 -7.81 -6.76
N ASP A 289 12.34 -7.48 -7.92
CA ASP A 289 13.48 -8.20 -8.51
C ASP A 289 14.79 -7.84 -7.80
N TYR A 290 14.92 -6.57 -7.39
CA TYR A 290 16.08 -6.05 -6.69
C TYR A 290 15.67 -5.20 -5.49
N ILE A 291 16.42 -5.30 -4.40
CA ILE A 291 16.29 -4.39 -3.26
C ILE A 291 17.56 -3.55 -3.18
N ILE A 292 17.41 -2.23 -3.26
CA ILE A 292 18.47 -1.24 -3.06
C ILE A 292 18.37 -0.72 -1.63
N THR A 293 19.49 -0.45 -0.98
CA THR A 293 19.52 0.06 0.40
C THR A 293 20.69 1.00 0.60
N ALA A 294 20.57 1.89 1.58
CA ALA A 294 21.66 2.76 1.99
C ALA A 294 22.68 1.99 2.84
N GLY A 295 23.90 1.87 2.30
CA GLY A 295 25.06 1.38 3.05
C GLY A 295 25.17 -0.14 3.21
N PHE A 296 26.36 -0.55 3.66
CA PHE A 296 26.76 -1.96 3.71
C PHE A 296 26.01 -2.77 4.76
N THR A 297 25.65 -2.15 5.89
CA THR A 297 24.93 -2.81 6.98
C THR A 297 23.54 -3.27 6.54
N GLY A 298 22.77 -2.39 5.88
CA GLY A 298 21.47 -2.76 5.32
C GLY A 298 21.61 -3.89 4.30
N GLN A 299 22.62 -3.81 3.43
CA GLN A 299 22.87 -4.83 2.41
C GLN A 299 23.18 -6.20 3.03
N LYS A 300 24.04 -6.24 4.06
CA LYS A 300 24.35 -7.46 4.82
C LYS A 300 23.12 -8.09 5.45
N ILE A 301 22.20 -7.27 5.98
CA ILE A 301 20.95 -7.77 6.58
C ILE A 301 20.02 -8.32 5.48
N LEU A 302 19.84 -7.59 4.38
CA LEU A 302 18.96 -8.00 3.28
C LEU A 302 19.44 -9.27 2.59
N LYS A 303 20.74 -9.48 2.43
CA LYS A 303 21.31 -10.71 1.85
C LYS A 303 20.98 -11.99 2.62
N LYS A 304 20.55 -11.89 3.88
CA LYS A 304 20.14 -13.04 4.70
C LYS A 304 18.72 -13.53 4.38
N PHE A 305 17.95 -12.74 3.63
CA PHE A 305 16.56 -13.01 3.30
C PHE A 305 16.40 -13.18 1.79
#